data_AF-N9K0L9-F1
#
_entry.id   AF-N9K0L9-F1
#
_cell.length_a   1.000
_cell.length_b   1.000
_cell.length_c   1.000
_cell.angle_alpha   90.00
_cell.angle_beta   90.00
_cell.angle_gamma   90.00
#
_symmetry.space_group_name_H-M   'P 1'
#
loop_
_entity.id
_entity.type
_entity.pdbx_description
1 polymer ?
#
loop_
_entity_poly.entity_id
_entity_poly.type
_entity_poly.pdbx_seq_one_letter_code
_entity_poly.pdbx_strand_id
1 'polypeptide(L)'
;MPIEFIATSKLPTAFGEFNISVFQDPVTGEEHVALSKGLENPPTGPVLVRVHSECLTGDAFASLKCDCGPQLQATQKLINEAGQGVILYLRQEGRGIGLTNKIRAYALQDQGHDTVDANLLLNLPADARRYDMCSIMLDHLKVKEVKLITNNPLKIQALKDQGINVVDRVPLTVGRNPFNEQYLKTKRERMDHLYQKDDF
;
A
#
# COMPACT_ATOMS: atom_id res chain seq x y z
N MET A 1 2.49 -4.03 -19.57
CA MET A 1 1.71 -5.19 -20.04
C MET A 1 0.86 -5.62 -18.87
N PRO A 2 -0.44 -5.84 -19.06
CA PRO A 2 -1.35 -5.98 -17.94
C PRO A 2 -1.09 -7.31 -17.21
N ILE A 3 -1.14 -7.26 -15.89
CA ILE A 3 -1.36 -8.43 -15.05
C ILE A 3 -2.72 -9.08 -15.41
N GLU A 4 -2.85 -10.39 -15.18
CA GLU A 4 -4.07 -11.15 -15.45
C GLU A 4 -4.64 -11.75 -14.16
N PHE A 5 -5.97 -11.83 -14.05
CA PHE A 5 -6.61 -12.53 -12.94
C PHE A 5 -6.38 -14.04 -13.04
N ILE A 6 -5.98 -14.67 -11.94
CA ILE A 6 -5.66 -16.11 -11.90
C ILE A 6 -6.69 -16.90 -11.10
N ALA A 7 -6.96 -16.49 -9.85
CA ALA A 7 -7.82 -17.24 -8.94
C ALA A 7 -8.38 -16.35 -7.83
N THR A 8 -9.48 -16.79 -7.24
CA THR A 8 -10.08 -16.17 -6.05
C THR A 8 -10.46 -17.25 -5.03
N SER A 9 -10.37 -16.93 -3.73
CA SER A 9 -10.77 -17.81 -2.64
C SER A 9 -11.27 -17.01 -1.44
N LYS A 10 -12.05 -17.65 -0.58
CA LYS A 10 -12.38 -17.09 0.75
C LYS A 10 -11.15 -17.13 1.63
N LEU A 11 -10.88 -16.03 2.32
CA LEU A 11 -9.80 -15.89 3.28
C LEU A 11 -10.36 -15.35 4.61
N PRO A 12 -10.65 -16.22 5.58
CA PRO A 12 -10.93 -15.77 6.94
C PRO A 12 -9.64 -15.22 7.55
N THR A 13 -9.71 -14.01 8.11
CA THR A 13 -8.61 -13.34 8.79
C THR A 13 -8.99 -13.03 10.23
N ALA A 14 -8.00 -12.63 11.05
CA ALA A 14 -8.26 -12.12 12.40
C ALA A 14 -9.13 -10.83 12.41
N PHE A 15 -9.32 -10.19 11.26
CA PHE A 15 -10.06 -8.93 11.11
C PHE A 15 -11.42 -9.13 10.42
N GLY A 16 -11.79 -10.36 10.07
CA GLY A 16 -13.05 -10.70 9.40
C GLY A 16 -12.86 -11.59 8.18
N GLU A 17 -13.99 -11.91 7.53
CA GLU A 17 -14.03 -12.70 6.29
C GLU A 17 -13.84 -11.80 5.06
N PHE A 18 -12.93 -12.20 4.18
CA PHE A 18 -12.59 -11.54 2.92
C PHE A 18 -12.54 -12.55 1.78
N ASN A 19 -12.53 -12.07 0.54
CA ASN A 19 -12.06 -12.83 -0.61
C ASN A 19 -10.66 -12.34 -1.00
N ILE A 20 -9.76 -13.29 -1.27
CA ILE A 20 -8.43 -13.02 -1.80
C ILE A 20 -8.40 -13.39 -3.28
N SER A 21 -8.11 -12.41 -4.14
CA SER A 21 -7.93 -12.60 -5.57
C SER A 21 -6.47 -12.36 -5.95
N VAL A 22 -5.87 -13.30 -6.70
CA VAL A 22 -4.49 -13.20 -7.20
C VAL A 22 -4.50 -12.76 -8.66
N PHE A 23 -3.60 -11.84 -8.97
CA PHE A 23 -3.29 -11.41 -10.32
C PHE A 23 -1.82 -11.66 -10.59
N GLN A 24 -1.46 -12.07 -11.80
CA GLN A 24 -0.08 -12.41 -12.15
C GLN A 24 0.34 -11.73 -13.45
N ASP A 25 1.58 -11.24 -13.49
CA ASP A 25 2.23 -10.83 -14.73
C ASP A 25 2.63 -12.10 -15.51
N PRO A 26 2.10 -12.33 -16.73
CA PRO A 26 2.37 -13.56 -17.48
C PRO A 26 3.81 -13.67 -17.98
N VAL A 27 4.57 -12.56 -18.00
CA VAL A 27 5.97 -12.53 -18.45
C VAL A 27 6.92 -12.72 -17.29
N THR A 28 6.72 -12.00 -16.19
CA THR A 28 7.65 -12.03 -15.03
C THR A 28 7.27 -13.06 -13.99
N GLY A 29 6.01 -13.52 -13.97
CA GLY A 29 5.44 -14.36 -12.93
C GLY A 29 5.16 -13.60 -11.62
N GLU A 30 5.39 -12.28 -11.57
CA GLU A 30 5.13 -11.47 -10.38
C GLU A 30 3.64 -11.45 -10.06
N GLU A 31 3.30 -11.62 -8.79
CA GLU A 31 1.91 -11.69 -8.33
C GLU A 31 1.51 -10.43 -7.58
N HIS A 32 0.25 -10.07 -7.65
CA HIS A 32 -0.38 -9.04 -6.83
C HIS A 32 -1.70 -9.57 -6.29
N VAL A 33 -2.15 -9.01 -5.17
CA VAL A 33 -3.31 -9.52 -4.45
C VAL A 33 -4.34 -8.43 -4.24
N ALA A 34 -5.60 -8.74 -4.48
CA ALA A 34 -6.74 -7.96 -3.99
C ALA A 34 -7.39 -8.69 -2.82
N LEU A 35 -7.36 -8.10 -1.63
CA LEU A 35 -8.11 -8.57 -0.47
C LEU A 35 -9.40 -7.75 -0.37
N SER A 36 -10.53 -8.36 -0.70
CA SER A 36 -11.80 -7.66 -0.91
C SER A 36 -12.90 -8.14 0.03
N LYS A 37 -13.86 -7.26 0.33
CA LYS A 37 -15.07 -7.58 1.08
C LYS A 37 -16.26 -6.92 0.41
N GLY A 38 -17.38 -7.64 0.27
CA GLY A 38 -18.63 -7.08 -0.24
C GLY A 38 -18.58 -6.61 -1.69
N LEU A 39 -17.73 -7.24 -2.52
CA LEU A 39 -17.52 -6.92 -3.94
C LEU A 39 -17.87 -8.09 -4.88
N GLU A 40 -18.65 -9.05 -4.41
CA GLU A 40 -19.19 -10.15 -5.24
C GLU A 40 -20.16 -9.63 -6.32
N ASN A 41 -20.83 -8.50 -6.02
CA ASN A 41 -21.69 -7.76 -6.94
C ASN A 41 -21.10 -6.38 -7.23
N PRO A 42 -21.42 -5.77 -8.40
CA PRO A 42 -20.99 -4.41 -8.69
C PRO A 42 -21.46 -3.43 -7.60
N PRO A 43 -20.55 -2.61 -7.05
CA PRO A 43 -20.92 -1.60 -6.05
C PRO A 43 -21.81 -0.52 -6.69
N THR A 44 -22.77 0.00 -5.92
CA THR A 44 -23.69 1.06 -6.35
C THR A 44 -23.18 2.48 -6.03
N GLY A 45 -22.03 2.59 -5.35
CA GLY A 45 -21.41 3.86 -5.01
C GLY A 45 -19.91 3.71 -4.71
N PRO A 46 -19.28 4.76 -4.17
CA PRO A 46 -17.83 4.77 -3.97
C PRO A 46 -17.34 3.75 -2.93
N VAL A 47 -16.28 3.02 -3.28
CA VAL A 47 -15.73 1.92 -2.49
C VAL A 47 -14.48 2.36 -1.73
N LEU A 48 -14.31 1.89 -0.49
CA LEU A 48 -13.07 2.05 0.25
C LEU A 48 -11.95 1.25 -0.41
N VAL A 49 -10.91 1.94 -0.88
CA VAL A 49 -9.75 1.31 -1.52
C VAL A 49 -8.48 1.70 -0.79
N ARG A 50 -7.63 0.73 -0.50
CA ARG A 50 -6.27 0.94 -0.05
C ARG A 50 -5.30 0.34 -1.05
N VAL A 51 -4.39 1.15 -1.59
CA VAL A 51 -3.22 0.62 -2.30
C VAL A 51 -2.10 0.44 -1.28
N HIS A 52 -1.74 -0.81 -0.99
CA HIS A 52 -0.68 -1.16 -0.05
C HIS A 52 0.52 -1.70 -0.82
N SER A 53 1.67 -1.04 -0.70
CA SER A 53 2.93 -1.58 -1.24
C SER A 53 3.51 -2.51 -0.18
N GLU A 54 3.84 -3.74 -0.59
CA GLU A 54 4.40 -4.78 0.26
C GLU A 54 5.56 -4.27 1.13
N CYS A 55 5.53 -4.66 2.40
CA CYS A 55 6.60 -4.43 3.34
C CYS A 55 6.73 -5.62 4.28
N LEU A 56 7.48 -6.65 3.89
CA LEU A 56 7.64 -7.90 4.64
C LEU A 56 7.97 -7.66 6.12
N THR A 57 8.93 -6.76 6.38
CA THR A 57 9.37 -6.43 7.74
C THR A 57 8.23 -5.86 8.60
N GLY A 58 7.38 -5.01 8.03
CA GLY A 58 6.27 -4.39 8.76
C GLY A 58 5.04 -5.31 8.82
N ASP A 59 4.70 -5.89 7.68
CA ASP A 59 3.45 -6.61 7.47
C ASP A 59 3.46 -8.00 8.13
N ALA A 60 4.60 -8.70 8.09
CA ALA A 60 4.74 -10.05 8.65
C ALA A 60 5.53 -10.10 9.97
N PHE A 61 6.65 -9.35 10.06
CA PHE A 61 7.54 -9.40 11.23
C PHE A 61 7.29 -8.30 12.27
N ALA A 62 6.20 -7.54 12.13
CA ALA A 62 5.80 -6.49 13.08
C ALA A 62 6.92 -5.47 13.40
N SER A 63 7.75 -5.13 12.41
CA SER A 63 8.85 -4.18 12.58
C SER A 63 8.34 -2.82 13.04
N LEU A 64 8.96 -2.30 14.11
CA LEU A 64 8.69 -0.98 14.65
C LEU A 64 9.36 0.16 13.86
N LYS A 65 10.28 -0.14 12.93
CA LYS A 65 11.00 0.85 12.10
C LYS A 65 10.08 1.53 11.06
N CYS A 66 8.89 1.00 10.81
CA CYS A 66 7.93 1.56 9.87
C CYS A 66 6.49 1.42 10.39
N ASP A 67 5.53 1.98 9.66
CA ASP A 67 4.10 1.98 9.97
C ASP A 67 3.27 1.05 9.07
N CYS A 68 3.91 0.25 8.20
CA CYS A 68 3.23 -0.55 7.18
C CYS A 68 2.28 -1.62 7.78
N GLY A 69 2.77 -2.41 8.73
CA GLY A 69 1.95 -3.45 9.38
C GLY A 69 0.72 -2.88 10.07
N PRO A 70 0.86 -1.87 10.95
CA PRO A 70 -0.28 -1.17 11.55
C PRO A 70 -1.26 -0.61 10.51
N GLN A 71 -0.78 -0.03 9.40
CA GLN A 71 -1.65 0.45 8.32
C GLN A 71 -2.43 -0.67 7.65
N LEU A 72 -1.80 -1.81 7.37
CA LEU A 72 -2.48 -2.97 6.76
C LEU A 72 -3.57 -3.52 7.68
N GLN A 73 -3.28 -3.67 8.98
CA GLN A 73 -4.23 -4.15 9.97
C GLN A 73 -5.40 -3.18 10.18
N ALA A 74 -5.12 -1.88 10.32
CA ALA A 74 -6.14 -0.85 10.48
C ALA A 74 -7.05 -0.76 9.25
N THR A 75 -6.49 -0.91 8.05
CA THR A 75 -7.27 -0.95 6.80
C THR A 75 -8.22 -2.15 6.77
N GLN A 76 -7.75 -3.35 7.17
CA GLN A 76 -8.62 -4.54 7.22
C GLN A 76 -9.80 -4.33 8.18
N LYS A 77 -9.55 -3.75 9.37
CA LYS A 77 -10.61 -3.41 10.33
C LYS A 77 -11.62 -2.43 9.72
N LEU A 78 -11.13 -1.33 9.14
CA LEU A 78 -11.97 -0.29 8.53
C LEU A 78 -12.86 -0.86 7.41
N ILE A 79 -12.30 -1.70 6.53
CA ILE A 79 -13.07 -2.35 5.46
C ILE A 79 -14.08 -3.35 6.04
N ASN A 80 -13.69 -4.10 7.08
CA ASN A 80 -14.60 -5.04 7.71
C ASN A 80 -15.80 -4.34 8.37
N GLU A 81 -15.57 -3.23 9.06
CA GLU A 81 -16.60 -2.39 9.68
C GLU A 81 -17.53 -1.75 8.63
N ALA A 82 -16.97 -1.27 7.51
CA ALA A 82 -17.75 -0.70 6.41
C ALA A 82 -18.54 -1.76 5.61
N GLY A 83 -18.16 -3.03 5.68
CA GLY A 83 -18.78 -4.14 4.96
C GLY A 83 -18.45 -4.22 3.47
N GLN A 84 -17.88 -3.16 2.88
CA GLN A 84 -17.50 -3.10 1.47
C GLN A 84 -16.17 -2.36 1.27
N GLY A 85 -15.21 -2.99 0.60
CA GLY A 85 -13.90 -2.39 0.33
C GLY A 85 -12.87 -3.36 -0.22
N VAL A 86 -11.71 -2.84 -0.62
CA VAL A 86 -10.58 -3.64 -1.11
C VAL A 86 -9.21 -3.07 -0.74
N ILE A 87 -8.29 -3.96 -0.39
CA ILE A 87 -6.85 -3.70 -0.31
C ILE A 87 -6.19 -4.26 -1.55
N LEU A 88 -5.58 -3.40 -2.37
CA LEU A 88 -4.68 -3.81 -3.45
C LEU A 88 -3.28 -3.92 -2.87
N TYR A 89 -2.85 -5.15 -2.59
CA TYR A 89 -1.53 -5.48 -2.08
C TYR A 89 -0.57 -5.71 -3.26
N LEU A 90 0.26 -4.71 -3.52
CA LEU A 90 1.22 -4.70 -4.62
C LEU A 90 2.56 -5.22 -4.11
N ARG A 91 3.08 -6.29 -4.71
CA ARG A 91 4.34 -6.97 -4.31
C ARG A 91 5.61 -6.23 -4.75
N GLN A 92 5.63 -4.92 -4.52
CA GLN A 92 6.71 -4.01 -4.87
C GLN A 92 7.49 -3.56 -3.63
N GLU A 93 8.16 -4.52 -2.97
CA GLU A 93 8.92 -4.29 -1.74
C GLU A 93 9.98 -3.18 -1.89
N GLY A 94 10.19 -2.42 -0.81
CA GLY A 94 11.23 -1.39 -0.74
C GLY A 94 10.99 -0.19 -1.65
N ARG A 95 9.76 0.03 -2.13
CA ARG A 95 9.45 0.98 -3.23
C ARG A 95 9.98 0.50 -4.59
N GLY A 96 9.90 -0.81 -4.84
CA GLY A 96 10.30 -1.41 -6.10
C GLY A 96 11.80 -1.75 -6.23
N ILE A 97 12.62 -1.44 -5.22
CA ILE A 97 14.05 -1.83 -5.19
C ILE A 97 14.27 -3.26 -4.67
N GLY A 98 13.23 -3.89 -4.10
CA GLY A 98 13.27 -5.23 -3.52
C GLY A 98 13.79 -5.29 -2.08
N LEU A 99 13.54 -6.42 -1.42
CA LEU A 99 13.87 -6.65 -0.02
C LEU A 99 15.37 -6.51 0.25
N THR A 100 16.23 -7.09 -0.60
CA THR A 100 17.68 -7.07 -0.43
C THR A 100 18.22 -5.65 -0.31
N ASN A 101 17.80 -4.76 -1.20
CA ASN A 101 18.25 -3.38 -1.21
C ASN A 101 17.65 -2.57 -0.04
N LYS A 102 16.41 -2.86 0.36
CA LYS A 102 15.83 -2.31 1.59
C LYS A 102 16.66 -2.66 2.84
N ILE A 103 17.10 -3.92 2.96
CA ILE A 103 17.93 -4.34 4.11
C ILE A 103 19.32 -3.69 4.05
N ARG A 104 19.91 -3.55 2.85
CA ARG A 104 21.16 -2.76 2.68
C ARG A 104 20.99 -1.31 3.13
N ALA A 105 19.88 -0.67 2.76
CA ALA A 105 19.58 0.69 3.19
C ALA A 105 19.39 0.78 4.72
N TYR A 106 18.75 -0.21 5.33
CA TYR A 106 18.65 -0.29 6.81
C TYR A 106 20.02 -0.45 7.47
N ALA A 107 20.90 -1.28 6.90
CA ALA A 107 22.25 -1.46 7.44
C ALA A 107 23.08 -0.17 7.39
N LEU A 108 22.90 0.67 6.36
CA LEU A 108 23.50 2.00 6.28
C LEU A 108 22.86 2.98 7.28
N GLN A 109 21.55 2.90 7.48
CA GLN A 109 20.86 3.72 8.50
C GLN A 109 21.32 3.38 9.92
N ASP A 110 21.56 2.11 10.20
CA ASP A 110 22.11 1.65 11.48
C ASP A 110 23.55 2.15 11.71
N GLN A 111 24.23 2.63 10.66
CA GLN A 111 25.54 3.30 10.72
C GLN A 111 25.42 4.84 10.81
N GLY A 112 24.20 5.38 10.87
CA GLY A 112 23.94 6.80 11.07
C GLY A 112 23.58 7.59 9.80
N HIS A 113 23.49 6.95 8.63
CA HIS A 113 23.04 7.62 7.41
C HIS A 113 21.52 7.84 7.42
N ASP A 114 21.04 8.96 6.87
CA ASP A 114 19.60 9.15 6.71
C ASP A 114 19.04 8.27 5.57
N THR A 115 17.71 8.15 5.47
CA THR A 115 17.08 7.28 4.46
C THR A 115 17.41 7.67 3.01
N VAL A 116 17.66 8.96 2.74
CA VAL A 116 17.98 9.45 1.40
C VAL A 116 19.44 9.20 1.07
N ASP A 117 20.34 9.49 2.01
CA ASP A 117 21.78 9.23 1.89
C ASP A 117 22.05 7.73 1.71
N ALA A 118 21.37 6.87 2.47
CA ALA A 118 21.46 5.43 2.31
C ALA A 118 21.05 4.96 0.92
N ASN A 119 20.02 5.56 0.31
CA ASN A 119 19.60 5.21 -1.05
C ASN A 119 20.56 5.75 -2.11
N LEU A 120 21.10 6.95 -1.93
CA LEU A 120 22.12 7.54 -2.80
C LEU A 120 23.39 6.70 -2.82
N LEU A 121 23.87 6.25 -1.64
CA LEU A 121 25.04 5.37 -1.52
C LEU A 121 24.86 4.03 -2.24
N LEU A 122 23.62 3.58 -2.39
CA LEU A 122 23.28 2.34 -3.09
C LEU A 122 23.00 2.57 -4.60
N ASN A 123 23.08 3.80 -5.10
CA ASN A 123 22.70 4.19 -6.47
C ASN A 123 21.29 3.71 -6.87
N LEU A 124 20.34 3.80 -5.93
CA LEU A 124 18.97 3.33 -6.13
C LEU A 124 18.03 4.50 -6.47
N PRO A 125 17.00 4.27 -7.33
CA PRO A 125 15.96 5.26 -7.53
C PRO A 125 15.19 5.51 -6.21
N ALA A 126 14.77 6.76 -5.99
CA ALA A 126 14.01 7.13 -4.79
C ALA A 126 12.64 6.43 -4.70
N ASP A 127 12.06 6.09 -5.85
CA ASP A 127 10.82 5.34 -6.00
C ASP A 127 10.79 4.67 -7.39
N ALA A 128 10.73 3.34 -7.44
CA ALA A 128 10.61 2.56 -8.68
C ALA A 128 9.23 1.90 -8.83
N ARG A 129 8.26 2.30 -8.00
CA ARG A 129 6.93 1.71 -8.01
C ARG A 129 6.16 2.07 -9.27
N ARG A 130 5.28 1.16 -9.64
CA ARG A 130 4.31 1.36 -10.73
C ARG A 130 2.92 1.10 -10.17
N TYR A 131 1.92 1.80 -10.71
CA TYR A 131 0.52 1.73 -10.28
C TYR A 131 -0.44 1.38 -11.41
N ASP A 132 0.08 1.05 -12.59
CA ASP A 132 -0.71 0.68 -13.78
C ASP A 132 -1.59 -0.55 -13.51
N MET A 133 -1.10 -1.49 -12.70
CA MET A 133 -1.86 -2.68 -12.29
C MET A 133 -3.12 -2.37 -11.48
N CYS A 134 -3.19 -1.23 -10.79
CA CYS A 134 -4.33 -0.90 -9.94
C CYS A 134 -5.63 -0.79 -10.75
N SER A 135 -5.57 -0.21 -11.96
CA SER A 135 -6.73 -0.08 -12.85
C SER A 135 -7.33 -1.45 -13.18
N ILE A 136 -6.49 -2.39 -13.61
CA ILE A 136 -6.89 -3.76 -13.98
C ILE A 136 -7.53 -4.50 -12.81
N MET A 137 -6.95 -4.38 -11.62
CA MET A 137 -7.49 -5.03 -10.41
C MET A 137 -8.86 -4.44 -10.03
N LEU A 138 -9.02 -3.12 -10.12
CA LEU A 138 -10.28 -2.44 -9.81
C LEU A 138 -11.36 -2.76 -10.84
N ASP A 139 -11.00 -2.82 -12.13
CA ASP A 139 -11.91 -3.19 -13.22
C ASP A 139 -12.43 -4.62 -13.06
N HIS A 140 -11.56 -5.58 -12.69
CA HIS A 140 -11.96 -6.95 -12.39
C HIS A 140 -13.00 -7.00 -11.25
N LEU A 141 -12.81 -6.15 -10.22
CA LEU A 141 -13.73 -6.00 -9.09
C LEU A 141 -14.92 -5.08 -9.38
N LYS A 142 -15.01 -4.53 -10.61
CA LYS A 142 -16.07 -3.62 -11.07
C LYS A 142 -16.19 -2.35 -10.22
N VAL A 143 -15.09 -1.91 -9.60
CA VAL A 143 -15.02 -0.70 -8.77
C VAL A 143 -14.81 0.52 -9.68
N LYS A 144 -15.81 1.39 -9.75
CA LYS A 144 -15.76 2.60 -10.61
C LYS A 144 -15.40 3.87 -9.88
N GLU A 145 -15.76 3.99 -8.61
CA GLU A 145 -15.54 5.18 -7.79
C GLU A 145 -14.76 4.80 -6.53
N VAL A 146 -13.70 5.54 -6.25
CA VAL A 146 -12.74 5.18 -5.20
C VAL A 146 -12.71 6.22 -4.08
N LYS A 147 -12.97 5.77 -2.85
CA LYS A 147 -12.60 6.46 -1.61
C LYS A 147 -11.24 5.95 -1.15
N LEU A 148 -10.18 6.70 -1.45
CA LEU A 148 -8.81 6.22 -1.28
C LEU A 148 -8.30 6.43 0.15
N ILE A 149 -7.89 5.34 0.80
CA ILE A 149 -7.30 5.34 2.14
C ILE A 149 -5.79 5.65 2.02
N THR A 150 -5.41 6.93 2.07
CA THR A 150 -4.01 7.38 1.95
C THR A 150 -3.76 8.75 2.57
N ASN A 151 -2.56 8.93 3.14
CA ASN A 151 -2.01 10.24 3.49
C ASN A 151 -0.99 10.75 2.46
N ASN A 152 -0.67 9.95 1.43
CA ASN A 152 0.28 10.33 0.39
C ASN A 152 -0.44 11.02 -0.80
N PRO A 153 -0.23 12.32 -1.06
CA PRO A 153 -0.87 13.03 -2.17
C PRO A 153 -0.34 12.58 -3.53
N LEU A 154 0.95 12.22 -3.64
CA LEU A 154 1.53 11.69 -4.88
C LEU A 154 0.84 10.39 -5.29
N LYS A 155 0.41 9.56 -4.32
CA LYS A 155 -0.36 8.34 -4.61
C LYS A 155 -1.76 8.67 -5.14
N ILE A 156 -2.40 9.73 -4.65
CA ILE A 156 -3.69 10.19 -5.20
C ILE A 156 -3.51 10.59 -6.66
N GLN A 157 -2.49 11.42 -6.94
CA GLN A 157 -2.22 11.89 -8.30
C GLN A 157 -1.87 10.75 -9.23
N ALA A 158 -0.97 9.84 -8.82
CA ALA A 158 -0.57 8.71 -9.63
C ALA A 158 -1.75 7.81 -10.04
N LEU A 159 -2.71 7.56 -9.13
CA LEU A 159 -3.90 6.78 -9.49
C LEU A 159 -4.83 7.55 -10.44
N LYS A 160 -4.99 8.87 -10.25
CA LYS A 160 -5.76 9.71 -11.18
C LYS A 160 -5.13 9.73 -12.58
N ASP A 161 -3.81 9.79 -12.67
CA ASP A 161 -3.07 9.73 -13.94
C ASP A 161 -3.23 8.38 -14.65
N GLN A 162 -3.51 7.30 -13.90
CA GLN A 162 -3.91 5.99 -14.45
C GLN A 162 -5.41 5.89 -14.80
N GLY A 163 -6.16 7.01 -14.73
CA GLY A 163 -7.59 7.04 -15.05
C GLY A 163 -8.51 6.54 -13.92
N ILE A 164 -7.99 6.29 -12.71
CA ILE A 164 -8.80 5.84 -11.58
C ILE A 164 -9.58 7.04 -11.00
N ASN A 165 -10.91 6.91 -10.95
CA ASN A 165 -11.79 7.94 -10.43
C ASN A 165 -11.77 7.99 -8.89
N VAL A 166 -10.78 8.69 -8.33
CA VAL A 166 -10.68 8.96 -6.88
C VAL A 166 -11.59 10.13 -6.52
N VAL A 167 -12.75 9.81 -5.94
CA VAL A 167 -13.81 10.78 -5.59
C VAL A 167 -13.65 11.34 -4.17
N ASP A 168 -12.95 10.63 -3.29
CA ASP A 168 -12.73 11.05 -1.90
C ASP A 168 -11.41 10.48 -1.35
N ARG A 169 -10.86 11.13 -0.32
CA ARG A 169 -9.66 10.70 0.41
C ARG A 169 -10.01 10.44 1.87
N VAL A 170 -9.75 9.22 2.33
CA VAL A 170 -9.86 8.83 3.73
C VAL A 170 -8.46 8.84 4.36
N PRO A 171 -8.18 9.72 5.34
CA PRO A 171 -6.88 9.72 6.02
C PRO A 171 -6.72 8.49 6.92
N LEU A 172 -5.48 8.04 7.12
CA LEU A 172 -5.16 6.92 8.01
C LEU A 172 -3.85 7.17 8.76
N THR A 173 -3.95 7.49 10.04
CA THR A 173 -2.80 7.70 10.94
C THR A 173 -2.80 6.61 12.01
N VAL A 174 -1.83 5.70 11.96
CA VAL A 174 -1.67 4.58 12.90
C VAL A 174 -0.19 4.20 13.03
N GLY A 175 0.17 3.46 14.09
CA GLY A 175 1.45 2.77 14.17
C GLY A 175 2.65 3.63 14.55
N ARG A 176 2.44 4.87 14.98
CA ARG A 176 3.51 5.72 15.50
C ARG A 176 4.10 5.13 16.78
N ASN A 177 5.43 5.13 16.87
CA ASN A 177 6.18 4.69 18.04
C ASN A 177 7.58 5.37 18.05
N PRO A 178 8.34 5.31 19.15
CA PRO A 178 9.65 5.96 19.25
C PRO A 178 10.66 5.57 18.16
N PHE A 179 10.57 4.36 17.59
CA PHE A 179 11.52 3.88 16.57
C PHE A 179 11.24 4.41 15.15
N ASN A 180 10.03 4.90 14.88
CA ASN A 180 9.66 5.40 13.55
C ASN A 180 9.35 6.90 13.49
N GLU A 181 9.57 7.65 14.57
CA GLU A 181 9.31 9.10 14.59
C GLU A 181 10.08 9.84 13.49
N GLN A 182 11.39 9.59 13.37
CA GLN A 182 12.23 10.24 12.36
C GLN A 182 11.81 9.84 10.94
N TYR A 183 11.37 8.59 10.75
CA TYR A 183 10.86 8.10 9.48
C TYR A 183 9.55 8.80 9.08
N LEU A 184 8.59 8.93 10.02
CA LEU A 184 7.34 9.64 9.79
C LEU A 184 7.55 11.14 9.59
N LYS A 185 8.48 11.76 10.34
CA LYS A 185 8.90 13.14 10.16
C LYS A 185 9.45 13.37 8.74
N THR A 186 10.31 12.48 8.27
CA THR A 186 10.88 12.52 6.91
C THR A 186 9.78 12.43 5.84
N LYS A 187 8.80 11.54 6.01
CA LYS A 187 7.64 11.45 5.10
C LYS A 187 6.83 12.75 5.03
N ARG A 188 6.63 13.44 6.16
CA ARG A 188 5.93 14.72 6.17
C ARG A 188 6.76 15.82 5.52
N GLU A 189 8.00 16.00 5.95
CA GLU A 189 8.82 17.17 5.62
C GLU A 189 9.45 17.11 4.23
N ARG A 190 9.76 15.90 3.73
CA ARG A 190 10.45 15.72 2.44
C ARG A 190 9.59 15.08 1.36
N MET A 191 8.43 14.51 1.71
CA MET A 191 7.55 13.80 0.77
C MET A 191 6.12 14.34 0.74
N ASP A 192 5.87 15.48 1.39
CA ASP A 192 4.57 16.19 1.45
C ASP A 192 3.39 15.31 1.86
N HIS A 193 3.61 14.30 2.72
CA HIS A 193 2.51 13.50 3.25
C HIS A 193 1.56 14.38 4.10
N LEU A 194 0.25 14.23 3.85
CA LEU A 194 -0.85 15.02 4.42
C LEU A 194 -1.19 14.63 5.87
N TYR A 195 -0.17 14.55 6.74
CA TYR A 195 -0.35 14.40 8.18
C TYR A 195 -0.67 15.77 8.80
N GLN A 196 -1.61 15.82 9.73
CA GLN A 196 -1.92 16.99 10.55
C GLN A 196 -0.92 17.15 11.71
N LYS A 197 -0.87 18.33 12.34
CA LYS A 197 0.01 18.55 13.50
C LYS A 197 -0.31 17.62 14.67
N ASP A 198 -1.58 17.32 14.87
CA ASP A 198 -2.07 16.46 15.96
C ASP A 198 -1.92 14.95 15.66
N ASP A 199 -1.42 14.60 14.47
CA ASP A 199 -0.98 13.23 14.14
C ASP A 199 0.42 12.91 14.75
N PHE A 200 1.08 13.91 15.36
CA PHE A 200 2.40 13.87 16.01
C PHE A 200 2.36 14.38 17.47
#